data_AF-A0A2H0A7M9-F1
#
_entry.id   AF-A0A2H0A7M9-F1
#
_cell.length_a   1.000
_cell.length_b   1.000
_cell.length_c   1.000
_cell.angle_alpha   90.00
_cell.angle_beta   90.00
_cell.angle_gamma   90.00
#
_symmetry.space_group_name_H-M   'P 1'
#
loop_
_entity.id
_entity.type
_entity.pdbx_description
1 polymer ?
#
loop_
_entity_poly.entity_id
_entity_poly.type
_entity_poly.pdbx_seq_one_letter_code
_entity_poly.pdbx_strand_id
1 'polypeptide(L)'
;MFNQITQYVFLIAIIFSLSLACNTRADIMEDIEPQPMTFTTVRQGQVGSTSVTPFLRSIFHTGSQHIDATVFHDKNGNGIMDLDENGMEAVVLRIKDETATTTVTGQVMLSIPTGTQTISLDISTIPIEYICTIPLEQTVFISEDEIIPLKFPLQLSCKIEGMIFIDEDRNGLPDTGERGVDGAIIYANNDIAVTFYNGRYRFSNMLADKYTVKLKKESIINASYQDYELTTPDVLDIKLQQGQRFTGVNFGIAKREKEIEFE
;
A
#
# COMPACT_ATOMS: atom_id res chain seq x y z
N MET A 1 14.46 35.04 -56.62
CA MET A 1 15.04 33.92 -55.86
C MET A 1 16.30 34.44 -55.17
N PHE A 2 16.20 34.95 -53.93
CA PHE A 2 17.34 35.26 -53.04
C PHE A 2 16.83 35.60 -51.61
N ASN A 3 17.23 34.73 -50.67
CA ASN A 3 17.55 34.82 -49.22
C ASN A 3 16.82 35.69 -48.17
N GLN A 4 16.73 35.05 -46.99
CA GLN A 4 16.33 35.43 -45.62
C GLN A 4 17.09 36.64 -45.02
N ILE A 5 16.53 37.23 -43.94
CA ILE A 5 17.16 37.39 -42.61
C ILE A 5 16.10 37.80 -41.55
N THR A 6 16.11 37.09 -40.43
CA THR A 6 15.34 37.29 -39.18
C THR A 6 16.12 38.21 -38.23
N GLN A 7 15.47 39.05 -37.41
CA GLN A 7 16.09 39.67 -36.24
C GLN A 7 15.27 39.46 -34.97
N TYR A 8 15.93 38.87 -33.98
CA TYR A 8 15.54 38.74 -32.57
C TYR A 8 15.84 40.04 -31.82
N VAL A 9 15.00 40.41 -30.84
CA VAL A 9 15.38 41.34 -29.76
C VAL A 9 15.02 40.70 -28.43
N PHE A 10 16.05 40.41 -27.62
CA PHE A 10 15.97 40.04 -26.21
C PHE A 10 15.73 41.28 -25.34
N LEU A 11 14.97 41.14 -24.25
CA LEU A 11 15.13 42.01 -23.08
C LEU A 11 15.05 41.16 -21.79
N ILE A 12 16.10 41.24 -20.99
CA ILE A 12 16.25 40.65 -19.65
C ILE A 12 15.78 41.68 -18.62
N ALA A 13 15.09 41.25 -17.56
CA ALA A 13 15.04 41.98 -16.28
C ALA A 13 15.01 41.00 -15.10
N ILE A 14 15.65 41.42 -14.01
CA ILE A 14 16.24 40.66 -12.90
C ILE A 14 15.25 40.40 -11.75
N ILE A 15 15.46 39.30 -11.02
CA ILE A 15 14.79 38.83 -9.80
C ILE A 15 15.06 39.76 -8.60
N PHE A 16 14.07 39.99 -7.73
CA PHE A 16 14.30 40.32 -6.31
C PHE A 16 13.58 39.31 -5.41
N SER A 17 14.37 38.61 -4.61
CA SER A 17 13.96 37.75 -3.50
C SER A 17 13.77 38.57 -2.23
N LEU A 18 12.72 38.30 -1.44
CA LEU A 18 12.69 38.63 -0.02
C LEU A 18 12.36 37.39 0.79
N SER A 19 13.27 37.02 1.68
CA SER A 19 13.13 36.00 2.71
C SER A 19 13.34 36.70 4.05
N LEU A 20 12.43 36.55 5.03
CA LEU A 20 12.77 36.22 6.42
C LEU A 20 11.51 36.02 7.30
N ALA A 21 11.43 34.80 7.83
CA ALA A 21 11.10 34.40 9.21
C ALA A 21 9.73 34.68 9.87
N CYS A 22 9.04 33.57 10.12
CA CYS A 22 8.55 33.08 11.43
C CYS A 22 7.30 33.71 12.10
N ASN A 23 6.32 32.80 12.28
CA ASN A 23 5.30 32.67 13.33
C ASN A 23 3.98 33.47 13.30
N THR A 24 2.91 32.65 13.31
CA THR A 24 1.60 32.83 13.93
C THR A 24 0.70 33.97 13.44
N ARG A 25 -0.16 33.67 12.46
CA ARG A 25 -1.64 33.68 12.60
C ARG A 25 -2.28 33.50 11.23
N ALA A 26 -3.32 32.67 11.18
CA ALA A 26 -4.33 32.74 10.14
C ALA A 26 -5.02 34.09 10.26
N ASP A 27 -4.81 34.99 9.29
CA ASP A 27 -5.62 36.20 9.12
C ASP A 27 -5.39 36.74 7.69
N ILE A 28 -6.47 36.71 6.89
CA ILE A 28 -6.79 37.59 5.75
C ILE A 28 -5.73 37.71 4.63
N MET A 29 -5.89 36.93 3.56
CA MET A 29 -5.43 37.39 2.23
C MET A 29 -6.35 38.52 1.80
N GLU A 30 -5.96 39.75 2.13
CA GLU A 30 -6.51 40.96 1.55
C GLU A 30 -6.16 40.97 0.05
N ASP A 31 -7.16 41.23 -0.80
CA ASP A 31 -7.01 41.34 -2.25
C ASP A 31 -5.82 42.26 -2.57
N ILE A 32 -4.74 41.70 -3.12
CA ILE A 32 -3.66 42.50 -3.68
C ILE A 32 -4.19 43.10 -4.98
N GLU A 33 -4.79 44.29 -4.91
CA GLU A 33 -5.11 45.07 -6.10
C GLU A 33 -3.82 45.29 -6.91
N PRO A 34 -3.76 44.87 -8.19
CA PRO A 34 -2.59 45.09 -9.01
C PRO A 34 -2.39 46.59 -9.20
N GLN A 35 -1.27 47.11 -8.72
CA GLN A 35 -0.92 48.51 -8.89
C GLN A 35 -0.79 48.82 -10.40
N PRO A 36 -1.40 49.89 -10.92
CA PRO A 36 -1.30 50.23 -12.33
C PRO A 36 0.16 50.54 -12.69
N MET A 37 0.73 49.77 -13.62
CA MET A 37 2.02 50.12 -14.22
C MET A 37 1.82 51.27 -15.21
N THR A 38 2.46 52.41 -14.95
CA THR A 38 2.52 53.54 -15.88
C THR A 38 3.74 53.38 -16.78
N PHE A 39 3.51 53.28 -18.08
CA PHE A 39 4.58 53.39 -19.08
C PHE A 39 4.59 54.80 -19.65
N THR A 40 5.69 55.53 -19.45
CA THR A 40 5.92 56.81 -20.14
C THR A 40 6.68 56.53 -21.43
N THR A 41 6.01 56.63 -22.59
CA THR A 41 6.70 56.59 -23.88
C THR A 41 6.92 58.00 -24.39
N VAL A 42 8.15 58.36 -24.73
CA VAL A 42 8.48 59.64 -25.40
C VAL A 42 8.70 59.38 -26.88
N ARG A 43 7.83 59.93 -27.74
CA ARG A 43 8.10 60.10 -29.18
C ARG A 43 7.89 61.56 -29.56
N GLN A 44 8.92 62.16 -30.15
CA GLN A 44 8.92 63.52 -30.70
C GLN A 44 8.18 64.59 -29.84
N GLY A 45 8.57 64.71 -28.57
CA GLY A 45 8.29 65.91 -27.78
C GLY A 45 6.87 66.07 -27.19
N GLN A 46 6.00 65.05 -27.25
CA GLN A 46 4.78 65.03 -26.44
C GLN A 46 4.81 63.89 -25.41
N VAL A 47 4.50 64.22 -24.15
CA VAL A 47 4.42 63.26 -23.04
C VAL A 47 2.98 62.76 -22.94
N GLY A 48 2.76 61.49 -23.24
CA GLY A 48 1.50 60.79 -22.99
C GLY A 48 1.67 59.74 -21.90
N SER A 49 0.84 59.79 -20.86
CA SER A 49 0.67 58.73 -19.88
C SER A 49 -0.41 57.78 -20.37
N THR A 50 -0.10 56.48 -20.49
CA THR A 50 -1.12 55.46 -20.75
C THR A 50 -1.10 54.47 -19.59
N SER A 51 -2.19 54.44 -18.83
CA SER A 51 -2.42 53.43 -17.79
C SER A 51 -2.95 52.17 -18.44
N VAL A 52 -2.19 51.08 -18.37
CA VAL A 52 -2.66 49.75 -18.75
C VAL A 52 -3.00 49.01 -17.48
N THR A 53 -4.28 48.74 -17.25
CA THR A 53 -4.71 47.75 -16.26
C THR A 53 -4.55 46.37 -16.89
N PRO A 54 -3.67 45.49 -16.37
CA PRO A 54 -3.67 44.11 -16.82
C PRO A 54 -4.98 43.47 -16.37
N PHE A 55 -5.90 43.25 -17.31
CA PHE A 55 -7.01 42.33 -17.09
C PHE A 55 -6.42 40.93 -17.09
N LEU A 56 -6.22 40.35 -15.90
CA LEU A 56 -6.16 38.90 -15.76
C LEU A 56 -7.55 38.38 -16.09
N ARG A 57 -7.78 38.07 -17.38
CA ARG A 57 -8.89 37.20 -17.75
C ARG A 57 -8.55 35.87 -17.09
N SER A 58 -9.30 35.50 -16.05
CA SER A 58 -9.37 34.12 -15.60
C SER A 58 -9.72 33.29 -16.83
N ILE A 59 -8.71 32.63 -17.40
CA ILE A 59 -8.92 31.61 -18.38
C ILE A 59 -9.43 30.47 -17.50
N PHE A 60 -10.75 30.24 -17.51
CA PHE A 60 -11.28 28.99 -17.00
C PHE A 60 -10.63 27.90 -17.86
N HIS A 61 -9.54 27.33 -17.34
CA HIS A 61 -8.88 26.20 -17.96
C HIS A 61 -9.85 25.03 -17.79
N THR A 62 -10.50 24.66 -18.89
CA THR A 62 -11.39 23.49 -18.97
C THR A 62 -10.59 22.22 -19.24
N GLY A 63 -9.35 22.18 -18.76
CA GLY A 63 -8.63 20.93 -18.62
C GLY A 63 -9.39 20.08 -17.62
N SER A 64 -9.88 18.92 -18.04
CA SER A 64 -10.47 17.96 -17.12
C SER A 64 -9.33 17.10 -16.61
N GLN A 65 -8.75 17.47 -15.46
CA GLN A 65 -7.71 16.66 -14.82
C GLN A 65 -8.38 15.44 -14.22
N HIS A 66 -7.96 14.25 -14.65
CA HIS A 66 -8.51 13.00 -14.16
C HIS A 66 -7.41 12.07 -13.68
N ILE A 67 -7.66 11.43 -12.55
CA ILE A 67 -7.01 10.16 -12.25
C ILE A 67 -7.82 9.05 -12.88
N ASP A 68 -7.13 8.20 -13.63
CA ASP A 68 -7.64 6.92 -14.10
C ASP A 68 -7.14 5.84 -13.14
N ALA A 69 -7.98 5.50 -12.16
CA ALA A 69 -7.62 4.52 -11.16
C ALA A 69 -8.21 3.15 -11.49
N THR A 70 -7.39 2.12 -11.37
CA THR A 70 -7.80 0.72 -11.55
C THR A 70 -7.47 -0.09 -10.31
N VAL A 71 -8.48 -0.74 -9.73
CA VAL A 71 -8.35 -1.75 -8.68
C VAL A 71 -8.61 -3.11 -9.32
N PHE A 72 -7.71 -4.07 -9.16
CA PHE A 72 -7.81 -5.35 -9.85
C PHE A 72 -7.26 -6.50 -9.01
N HIS A 73 -7.72 -7.71 -9.32
CA HIS A 73 -7.18 -8.95 -8.78
C HIS A 73 -5.87 -9.28 -9.50
N ASP A 74 -4.75 -8.94 -8.85
CA ASP A 74 -3.39 -9.25 -9.27
C ASP A 74 -3.08 -10.72 -8.97
N LYS A 75 -3.39 -11.62 -9.90
CA LYS A 75 -3.33 -13.08 -9.72
C LYS A 75 -1.90 -13.59 -9.67
N ASN A 76 -1.00 -12.96 -10.43
CA ASN A 76 0.38 -13.41 -10.56
C ASN A 76 1.36 -12.63 -9.68
N GLY A 77 0.90 -11.54 -9.07
CA GLY A 77 1.67 -10.75 -8.11
C GLY A 77 2.67 -9.78 -8.74
N ASN A 78 2.48 -9.39 -10.00
CA ASN A 78 3.39 -8.50 -10.71
C ASN A 78 3.01 -7.02 -10.57
N GLY A 79 1.86 -6.69 -9.96
CA GLY A 79 1.38 -5.32 -9.79
C GLY A 79 0.88 -4.64 -11.08
N ILE A 80 0.69 -5.39 -12.16
CA ILE A 80 0.24 -4.92 -13.48
C ILE A 80 -1.03 -5.67 -13.84
N MET A 81 -2.10 -4.94 -14.19
CA MET A 81 -3.32 -5.57 -14.69
C MET A 81 -3.05 -6.30 -16.01
N ASP A 82 -3.06 -7.62 -15.96
CA ASP A 82 -2.90 -8.50 -17.11
C ASP A 82 -4.24 -8.87 -17.77
N LEU A 83 -4.19 -9.45 -18.97
CA LEU A 83 -5.39 -9.77 -19.76
C LEU A 83 -6.33 -10.78 -19.07
N ASP A 84 -5.77 -11.67 -18.24
CA ASP A 84 -6.52 -12.68 -17.49
C ASP A 84 -6.92 -12.21 -16.09
N GLU A 85 -6.65 -10.95 -15.74
CA GLU A 85 -6.98 -10.37 -14.44
C GLU A 85 -8.25 -9.54 -14.49
N ASN A 86 -9.07 -9.66 -13.45
CA ASN A 86 -10.35 -8.99 -13.37
C ASN A 86 -10.23 -7.72 -12.54
N GLY A 87 -10.93 -6.68 -12.94
CA GLY A 87 -11.15 -5.52 -12.08
C GLY A 87 -12.01 -5.86 -10.86
N MET A 88 -11.87 -5.04 -9.82
CA MET A 88 -12.59 -5.19 -8.56
C MET A 88 -13.68 -4.13 -8.48
N GLU A 89 -14.94 -4.55 -8.53
CA GLU A 89 -16.10 -3.65 -8.42
C GLU A 89 -16.34 -3.19 -6.98
N ALA A 90 -16.99 -2.04 -6.82
CA ALA A 90 -17.51 -1.53 -5.56
C ALA A 90 -16.45 -1.19 -4.50
N VAL A 91 -15.17 -1.19 -4.86
CA VAL A 91 -14.09 -0.66 -4.04
C VAL A 91 -14.09 0.87 -4.13
N VAL A 92 -14.07 1.53 -2.98
CA VAL A 92 -14.14 2.99 -2.86
C VAL A 92 -12.75 3.59 -2.76
N LEU A 93 -12.50 4.60 -3.58
CA LEU A 93 -11.36 5.51 -3.48
C LEU A 93 -11.82 6.81 -2.84
N ARG A 94 -10.97 7.41 -2.02
CA ARG A 94 -11.21 8.69 -1.36
C ARG A 94 -10.13 9.69 -1.74
N ILE A 95 -10.56 10.93 -1.93
CA ILE A 95 -9.67 12.08 -2.07
C ILE A 95 -10.26 13.26 -1.31
N LYS A 96 -9.56 13.71 -0.26
CA LYS A 96 -10.10 14.70 0.70
C LYS A 96 -11.49 14.27 1.19
N ASP A 97 -12.52 15.06 0.90
CA ASP A 97 -13.91 14.80 1.28
C ASP A 97 -14.74 14.09 0.19
N GLU A 98 -14.12 13.82 -0.97
CA GLU A 98 -14.77 13.17 -2.11
C GLU A 98 -14.49 11.67 -2.13
N THR A 99 -15.43 10.92 -2.73
CA THR A 99 -15.30 9.48 -2.92
C THR A 99 -15.71 9.10 -4.33
N ALA A 100 -15.08 8.07 -4.88
CA ALA A 100 -15.54 7.43 -6.11
C ALA A 100 -15.45 5.92 -5.98
N THR A 101 -16.37 5.22 -6.66
CA THR A 101 -16.51 3.77 -6.57
C THR A 101 -16.13 3.14 -7.89
N THR A 102 -15.34 2.07 -7.82
CA THR A 102 -14.93 1.28 -8.99
C THR A 102 -16.10 0.56 -9.64
N THR A 103 -16.06 0.53 -10.97
CA THR A 103 -17.04 -0.18 -11.82
C THR A 103 -16.75 -1.68 -11.89
N VAL A 104 -17.57 -2.45 -12.62
CA VAL A 104 -17.36 -3.89 -12.90
C VAL A 104 -15.99 -4.21 -13.50
N THR A 105 -15.35 -3.26 -14.19
CA THR A 105 -14.00 -3.40 -14.75
C THR A 105 -12.90 -2.95 -13.79
N GLY A 106 -13.25 -2.60 -12.55
CA GLY A 106 -12.31 -2.11 -11.53
C GLY A 106 -11.83 -0.68 -11.76
N GLN A 107 -12.36 0.00 -12.76
CA GLN A 107 -11.94 1.34 -13.16
C GLN A 107 -12.82 2.41 -12.55
N VAL A 108 -12.22 3.56 -12.24
CA VAL A 108 -12.91 4.77 -11.83
C VAL A 108 -12.14 6.01 -12.30
N MET A 109 -12.87 7.02 -12.78
CA MET A 109 -12.32 8.33 -13.07
C MET A 109 -12.67 9.31 -11.96
N LEU A 110 -11.67 10.02 -11.45
CA LEU A 110 -11.82 11.06 -10.43
C LEU A 110 -11.41 12.39 -11.04
N SER A 111 -12.27 13.41 -10.96
CA SER A 111 -11.88 14.79 -11.30
C SER A 111 -11.16 15.41 -10.11
N ILE A 112 -9.91 15.86 -10.31
CA ILE A 112 -9.06 16.26 -9.17
C ILE A 112 -8.36 17.59 -9.46
N PRO A 113 -8.32 18.53 -8.51
CA PRO A 113 -7.56 19.78 -8.68
C PRO A 113 -6.06 19.52 -8.91
N THR A 114 -5.42 20.41 -9.67
CA THR A 114 -3.96 20.43 -9.82
C THR A 114 -3.24 20.57 -8.48
N GLY A 115 -1.99 20.10 -8.42
CA GLY A 115 -1.15 20.12 -7.24
C GLY A 115 -1.01 18.77 -6.58
N THR A 116 -0.46 18.76 -5.36
CA THR A 116 -0.23 17.53 -4.60
C THR A 116 -1.55 17.02 -4.02
N GLN A 117 -1.86 15.76 -4.29
CA GLN A 117 -3.08 15.08 -3.89
C GLN A 117 -2.75 13.75 -3.24
N THR A 118 -3.53 13.38 -2.24
CA THR A 118 -3.45 12.08 -1.59
C THR A 118 -4.75 11.33 -1.86
N ILE A 119 -4.60 10.16 -2.48
CA ILE A 119 -5.69 9.26 -2.85
C ILE A 119 -5.56 8.04 -1.96
N SER A 120 -6.65 7.65 -1.31
CA SER A 120 -6.67 6.47 -0.45
C SER A 120 -7.72 5.46 -0.90
N LEU A 121 -7.40 4.18 -0.72
CA LEU A 121 -8.33 3.08 -0.91
C LEU A 121 -9.04 2.80 0.41
N ASP A 122 -10.38 2.80 0.40
CA ASP A 122 -11.17 2.50 1.58
C ASP A 122 -11.15 0.99 1.86
N ILE A 123 -10.30 0.61 2.82
CA ILE A 123 -10.11 -0.79 3.23
C ILE A 123 -11.40 -1.49 3.62
N SER A 124 -12.42 -0.78 4.10
CA SER A 124 -13.69 -1.39 4.50
C SER A 124 -14.55 -1.87 3.32
N THR A 125 -14.22 -1.41 2.11
CA THR A 125 -14.90 -1.77 0.86
C THR A 125 -14.14 -2.83 0.06
N ILE A 126 -12.93 -3.17 0.49
CA ILE A 126 -12.17 -4.28 -0.08
C ILE A 126 -12.74 -5.59 0.49
N PRO A 127 -13.06 -6.60 -0.34
CA PRO A 127 -13.49 -7.89 0.18
C PRO A 127 -12.43 -8.49 1.10
N ILE A 128 -12.84 -9.04 2.24
CA ILE A 128 -11.94 -9.40 3.35
C ILE A 128 -10.90 -10.46 2.99
N GLU A 129 -11.14 -11.23 1.93
CA GLU A 129 -10.19 -12.21 1.41
C GLU A 129 -9.02 -11.58 0.67
N TYR A 130 -9.04 -10.28 0.35
CA TYR A 130 -8.02 -9.61 -0.42
C TYR A 130 -7.07 -8.75 0.43
N ILE A 131 -5.82 -8.66 -0.01
CA ILE A 131 -4.78 -7.83 0.56
C ILE A 131 -4.27 -6.91 -0.55
N CYS A 132 -4.22 -5.60 -0.27
CA CYS A 132 -3.53 -4.65 -1.13
C CYS A 132 -2.02 -4.77 -0.90
N THR A 133 -1.24 -4.98 -1.96
CA THR A 133 0.22 -5.21 -1.87
C THR A 133 1.04 -3.92 -1.98
N ILE A 134 0.37 -2.80 -2.13
CA ILE A 134 0.95 -1.46 -2.11
C ILE A 134 0.34 -0.64 -0.97
N PRO A 135 0.93 0.50 -0.59
CA PRO A 135 0.30 1.42 0.35
C PRO A 135 -1.12 1.77 -0.08
N LEU A 136 -2.08 1.70 0.85
CA LEU A 136 -3.47 2.09 0.60
C LEU A 136 -3.61 3.58 0.28
N GLU A 137 -2.62 4.39 0.63
CA GLU A 137 -2.55 5.82 0.31
C GLU A 137 -1.42 6.08 -0.69
N GLN A 138 -1.73 6.80 -1.76
CA GLN A 138 -0.77 7.24 -2.76
C GLN A 138 -0.82 8.76 -2.88
N THR A 139 0.35 9.41 -2.83
CA THR A 139 0.47 10.85 -3.04
C THR A 139 1.03 11.11 -4.43
N VAL A 140 0.31 11.89 -5.23
CA VAL A 140 0.69 12.26 -6.59
C VAL A 140 0.63 13.77 -6.78
N PHE A 141 1.48 14.30 -7.66
CA PHE A 141 1.40 15.69 -8.10
C PHE A 141 0.72 15.73 -9.46
N ILE A 142 -0.38 16.48 -9.56
CA ILE A 142 -1.20 16.58 -10.77
C ILE A 142 -0.93 17.91 -11.46
N SER A 143 -0.43 17.87 -12.69
CA SER A 143 -0.27 19.05 -13.54
C SER A 143 -1.54 19.32 -14.36
N GLU A 144 -1.60 20.50 -14.99
CA GLU A 144 -2.68 20.80 -15.94
C GLU A 144 -2.64 19.80 -17.11
N ASP A 145 -3.83 19.39 -17.55
CA ASP A 145 -4.06 18.48 -18.68
C ASP A 145 -3.36 17.11 -18.60
N GLU A 146 -2.99 16.67 -17.39
CA GLU A 146 -2.38 15.38 -17.12
C GLU A 146 -3.42 14.31 -16.73
N ILE A 147 -3.26 13.09 -17.26
CA ILE A 147 -3.97 11.89 -16.81
C ILE A 147 -2.96 11.01 -16.09
N ILE A 148 -3.18 10.79 -14.80
CA ILE A 148 -2.30 9.94 -13.99
C ILE A 148 -2.97 8.58 -13.81
N PRO A 149 -2.38 7.49 -14.34
CA PRO A 149 -2.87 6.15 -14.07
C PRO A 149 -2.48 5.73 -12.66
N LEU A 150 -3.47 5.40 -11.82
CA LEU A 150 -3.25 4.77 -10.53
C LEU A 150 -3.65 3.30 -10.59
N LYS A 151 -2.82 2.45 -9.99
CA LYS A 151 -3.06 1.00 -9.93
C LYS A 151 -3.08 0.55 -8.47
N PHE A 152 -4.06 -0.27 -8.12
CA PHE A 152 -4.21 -0.90 -6.82
C PHE A 152 -4.34 -2.42 -7.00
N PRO A 153 -3.22 -3.15 -7.04
CA PRO A 153 -3.22 -4.60 -7.12
C PRO A 153 -3.70 -5.22 -5.81
N LEU A 154 -4.69 -6.11 -5.89
CA LEU A 154 -5.20 -6.89 -4.77
C LEU A 154 -4.91 -8.38 -4.97
N GLN A 155 -4.39 -9.03 -3.93
CA GLN A 155 -4.10 -10.46 -3.92
C GLN A 155 -5.02 -11.22 -2.97
N LEU A 156 -5.48 -12.42 -3.33
CA LEU A 156 -6.18 -13.30 -2.40
C LEU A 156 -5.24 -13.75 -1.25
N SER A 157 -5.68 -13.48 -0.02
CA SER A 157 -5.02 -13.93 1.18
C SER A 157 -4.94 -15.45 1.28
N CYS A 158 -3.83 -15.92 1.83
CA CYS A 158 -3.54 -17.30 2.11
C CYS A 158 -3.68 -17.58 3.61
N LYS A 159 -3.75 -18.86 3.97
CA LYS A 159 -3.86 -19.33 5.35
C LYS A 159 -2.89 -20.47 5.57
N ILE A 160 -2.25 -20.49 6.73
CA ILE A 160 -1.45 -21.63 7.21
C ILE A 160 -2.14 -22.18 8.46
N GLU A 161 -2.34 -23.48 8.51
CA GLU A 161 -2.95 -24.15 9.65
C GLU A 161 -2.15 -25.39 10.04
N GLY A 162 -2.06 -25.59 11.34
CA GLY A 162 -1.36 -26.73 11.90
C GLY A 162 -1.78 -27.00 13.34
N MET A 163 -1.14 -28.01 13.92
CA MET A 163 -1.26 -28.30 15.33
C MET A 163 0.03 -28.81 15.94
N ILE A 164 0.08 -28.73 17.26
CA ILE A 164 1.10 -29.37 18.07
C ILE A 164 0.43 -30.45 18.86
N PHE A 165 1.04 -31.63 18.89
CA PHE A 165 0.42 -32.83 19.44
C PHE A 165 1.43 -33.66 20.24
N ILE A 166 0.91 -34.44 21.17
CA ILE A 166 1.67 -35.44 21.90
C ILE A 166 1.73 -36.68 21.00
N ASP A 167 2.90 -36.88 20.41
CA ASP A 167 3.25 -37.97 19.49
C ASP A 167 3.70 -39.19 20.31
N GLU A 168 2.75 -39.95 20.85
CA GLU A 168 3.04 -41.01 21.83
C GLU A 168 3.78 -42.19 21.19
N ASP A 169 3.50 -42.46 19.90
CA ASP A 169 4.12 -43.54 19.15
C ASP A 169 5.35 -43.10 18.33
N ARG A 170 5.65 -41.79 18.34
CA ARG A 170 6.81 -41.15 17.72
C ARG A 170 6.83 -41.28 16.20
N ASN A 171 5.67 -41.36 15.56
CA ASN A 171 5.58 -41.53 14.10
C ASN A 171 5.58 -40.19 13.33
N GLY A 172 5.52 -39.06 14.03
CA GLY A 172 5.56 -37.72 13.46
C GLY A 172 4.25 -37.25 12.80
N LEU A 173 3.16 -38.00 12.95
CA LEU A 173 1.83 -37.71 12.41
C LEU A 173 0.82 -37.63 13.55
N PRO A 174 -0.11 -36.66 13.53
CA PRO A 174 -1.14 -36.59 14.55
C PRO A 174 -2.15 -37.74 14.38
N ASP A 175 -2.25 -38.59 15.39
CA ASP A 175 -3.14 -39.75 15.41
C ASP A 175 -4.43 -39.56 16.19
N THR A 176 -5.38 -40.48 15.97
CA THR A 176 -6.64 -40.49 16.71
C THR A 176 -6.38 -40.78 18.18
N GLY A 177 -6.72 -39.82 19.05
CA GLY A 177 -6.54 -39.95 20.50
C GLY A 177 -5.35 -39.15 21.04
N GLU A 178 -4.43 -38.72 20.16
CA GLU A 178 -3.33 -37.86 20.55
C GLU A 178 -3.80 -36.46 20.90
N ARG A 179 -3.33 -35.98 22.05
CA ARG A 179 -3.76 -34.70 22.62
C ARG A 179 -2.98 -33.56 22.00
N GLY A 180 -3.65 -32.44 21.77
CA GLY A 180 -3.00 -31.21 21.36
C GLY A 180 -2.31 -30.48 22.51
N VAL A 181 -1.29 -29.68 22.16
CA VAL A 181 -0.50 -28.87 23.10
C VAL A 181 -0.80 -27.38 22.91
N ASP A 182 -1.53 -26.80 23.87
CA ASP A 182 -1.90 -25.37 23.88
C ASP A 182 -0.76 -24.49 24.45
N GLY A 183 -0.74 -23.21 24.09
CA GLY A 183 0.18 -22.19 24.62
C GLY A 183 1.55 -22.12 23.94
N ALA A 184 1.81 -22.97 22.95
CA ALA A 184 3.05 -22.93 22.20
C ALA A 184 3.08 -21.78 21.20
N ILE A 185 4.25 -21.19 21.01
CA ILE A 185 4.47 -20.08 20.09
C ILE A 185 5.03 -20.61 18.76
N ILE A 186 4.33 -20.32 17.67
CA ILE A 186 4.75 -20.60 16.30
C ILE A 186 5.06 -19.27 15.61
N TYR A 187 6.15 -19.25 14.86
CA TYR A 187 6.50 -18.16 13.95
C TYR A 187 6.24 -18.58 12.50
N ALA A 188 5.75 -17.67 11.67
CA ALA A 188 5.80 -17.78 10.22
C ALA A 188 6.48 -16.52 9.69
N ASN A 189 7.78 -16.61 9.37
CA ASN A 189 8.64 -15.44 9.19
C ASN A 189 8.55 -14.48 10.41
N ASN A 190 7.88 -13.33 10.27
CA ASN A 190 7.71 -12.33 11.33
C ASN A 190 6.36 -12.45 12.06
N ASP A 191 5.42 -13.22 11.53
CA ASP A 191 4.11 -13.41 12.14
C ASP A 191 4.17 -14.39 13.31
N ILE A 192 3.30 -14.19 14.30
CA ILE A 192 3.23 -15.01 15.51
C ILE A 192 1.84 -15.60 15.67
N ALA A 193 1.77 -16.90 15.92
CA ALA A 193 0.56 -17.58 16.38
C ALA A 193 0.84 -18.31 17.69
N VAL A 194 -0.19 -18.45 18.52
CA VAL A 194 -0.16 -19.25 19.75
C VAL A 194 -1.15 -20.39 19.60
N THR A 195 -0.76 -21.61 19.97
CA THR A 195 -1.68 -22.75 19.90
C THR A 195 -2.80 -22.63 20.93
N PHE A 196 -4.01 -22.97 20.51
CA PHE A 196 -5.21 -22.99 21.35
C PHE A 196 -6.17 -24.08 20.87
N TYR A 197 -7.15 -24.42 21.70
CA TYR A 197 -8.23 -25.35 21.36
C TYR A 197 -7.71 -26.66 20.75
N ASN A 198 -7.02 -27.45 21.60
CA ASN A 198 -6.40 -28.72 21.25
C ASN A 198 -5.21 -28.56 20.29
N GLY A 199 -4.29 -27.67 20.66
CA GLY A 199 -2.99 -27.52 20.05
C GLY A 199 -2.99 -26.87 18.67
N ARG A 200 -4.12 -26.31 18.22
CA ARG A 200 -4.26 -25.78 16.86
C ARG A 200 -3.77 -24.33 16.79
N TYR A 201 -3.19 -23.96 15.65
CA TYR A 201 -2.85 -22.58 15.34
C TYR A 201 -3.21 -22.25 13.89
N ARG A 202 -3.34 -20.96 13.61
CA ARG A 202 -3.62 -20.45 12.27
C ARG A 202 -2.91 -19.12 12.05
N PHE A 203 -2.26 -18.99 10.90
CA PHE A 203 -1.92 -17.70 10.30
C PHE A 203 -2.96 -17.38 9.24
N SER A 204 -3.53 -16.18 9.30
CA SER A 204 -4.51 -15.67 8.33
C SER A 204 -3.95 -14.40 7.69
N ASN A 205 -4.53 -13.99 6.55
CA ASN A 205 -4.10 -12.79 5.84
C ASN A 205 -2.62 -12.86 5.39
N MET A 206 -2.19 -14.05 4.96
CA MET A 206 -0.84 -14.26 4.43
C MET A 206 -0.80 -13.93 2.94
N LEU A 207 0.33 -13.43 2.43
CA LEU A 207 0.52 -13.28 0.98
C LEU A 207 0.99 -14.59 0.36
N ALA A 208 0.94 -14.68 -0.97
CA ALA A 208 1.56 -15.78 -1.69
C ALA A 208 3.09 -15.60 -1.65
N ASP A 209 3.77 -16.38 -0.82
CA ASP A 209 5.22 -16.35 -0.70
C ASP A 209 5.77 -17.65 -0.10
N LYS A 210 7.09 -17.74 0.04
CA LYS A 210 7.77 -18.72 0.86
C LYS A 210 7.73 -18.30 2.33
N TYR A 211 7.35 -19.24 3.18
CA TYR A 211 7.33 -19.06 4.62
C TYR A 211 8.18 -20.14 5.28
N THR A 212 9.00 -19.71 6.24
CA THR A 212 9.63 -20.61 7.20
C THR A 212 8.78 -20.61 8.46
N VAL A 213 8.08 -21.72 8.70
CA VAL A 213 7.25 -21.92 9.89
C VAL A 213 8.08 -22.60 10.96
N LYS A 214 8.19 -21.98 12.14
CA LYS A 214 9.08 -22.42 13.21
C LYS A 214 8.37 -22.50 14.55
N LEU A 215 8.52 -23.63 15.23
CA LEU A 215 8.14 -23.78 16.63
C LEU A 215 9.20 -23.18 17.55
N LYS A 216 8.78 -22.29 18.45
CA LYS A 216 9.59 -21.83 19.58
C LYS A 216 9.62 -22.90 20.67
N LYS A 217 10.62 -23.78 20.63
CA LYS A 217 10.78 -24.91 21.56
C LYS A 217 10.65 -24.51 23.04
N GLU A 218 11.22 -23.36 23.40
CA GLU A 218 11.23 -22.86 24.78
C GLU A 218 9.83 -22.47 25.29
N SER A 219 8.87 -22.20 24.37
CA SER A 219 7.48 -21.90 24.75
C SER A 219 6.72 -23.12 25.27
N ILE A 220 7.17 -24.32 24.93
CA ILE A 220 6.57 -25.59 25.37
C ILE A 220 7.34 -26.17 26.54
N ILE A 221 8.67 -26.24 26.40
CA ILE A 221 9.54 -26.97 27.32
C ILE A 221 9.63 -26.28 28.68
N ASN A 222 9.55 -24.94 28.75
CA ASN A 222 9.61 -24.23 30.04
C ASN A 222 8.25 -24.16 30.77
N ALA A 223 7.18 -24.70 30.17
CA ALA A 223 5.85 -24.74 30.77
C ALA A 223 5.61 -26.11 31.40
N SER A 224 4.89 -27.00 30.71
CA SER A 224 4.38 -28.26 31.27
C SER A 224 5.07 -29.52 30.72
N TYR A 225 5.99 -29.37 29.76
CA TYR A 225 6.56 -30.48 28.99
C TYR A 225 8.10 -30.50 29.06
N GLN A 226 8.66 -30.25 30.25
CA GLN A 226 10.12 -30.17 30.48
C GLN A 226 10.88 -31.46 30.17
N ASP A 227 10.20 -32.61 30.25
CA ASP A 227 10.74 -33.93 29.98
C ASP A 227 10.37 -34.47 28.59
N TYR A 228 9.86 -33.63 27.70
CA TYR A 228 9.52 -33.98 26.32
C TYR A 228 10.62 -33.54 25.35
N GLU A 229 10.66 -34.20 24.20
CA GLU A 229 11.49 -33.87 23.05
C GLU A 229 10.63 -33.80 21.78
N LEU A 230 11.17 -33.18 20.73
CA LEU A 230 10.50 -33.15 19.44
C LEU A 230 10.66 -34.47 18.71
N THR A 231 9.59 -34.90 18.05
CA THR A 231 9.57 -36.04 17.14
C THR A 231 9.49 -35.62 15.67
N THR A 232 9.22 -34.34 15.43
CA THR A 232 9.24 -33.72 14.09
C THR A 232 10.31 -32.61 14.03
N PRO A 233 10.73 -32.16 12.83
CA PRO A 233 11.52 -30.94 12.70
C PRO A 233 10.84 -29.74 13.37
N ASP A 234 11.61 -28.84 13.98
CA ASP A 234 11.09 -27.59 14.58
C ASP A 234 10.89 -26.47 13.56
N VAL A 235 11.29 -26.70 12.30
CA VAL A 235 11.20 -25.76 11.19
C VAL A 235 10.67 -26.48 9.95
N LEU A 236 9.72 -25.86 9.27
CA LEU A 236 9.14 -26.31 8.01
C LEU A 236 9.10 -25.16 7.01
N ASP A 237 9.63 -25.38 5.81
CA ASP A 237 9.53 -24.42 4.71
C ASP A 237 8.33 -24.77 3.82
N ILE A 238 7.46 -23.78 3.58
CA ILE A 238 6.28 -23.92 2.74
C ILE A 238 6.25 -22.82 1.69
N LYS A 239 5.62 -23.09 0.55
CA LYS A 239 5.35 -22.10 -0.49
C LYS A 239 3.85 -21.96 -0.67
N LEU A 240 3.32 -20.78 -0.37
CA LEU A 240 1.91 -20.44 -0.56
C LEU A 240 1.66 -19.98 -1.99
N GLN A 241 0.54 -20.42 -2.52
CA GLN A 241 -0.08 -19.87 -3.73
C GLN A 241 -1.27 -19.01 -3.32
N GLN A 242 -1.58 -18.00 -4.11
CA GLN A 242 -2.61 -17.02 -3.78
C GLN A 242 -3.97 -17.68 -3.48
N GLY A 243 -4.64 -17.29 -2.40
CA GLY A 243 -5.90 -17.91 -1.95
C GLY A 243 -5.74 -19.31 -1.31
N GLN A 244 -4.52 -19.84 -1.17
CA GLN A 244 -4.32 -21.20 -0.67
C GLN A 244 -4.57 -21.29 0.84
N ARG A 245 -5.28 -22.35 1.24
CA ARG A 245 -5.31 -22.85 2.61
C ARG A 245 -4.32 -24.01 2.74
N PHE A 246 -3.15 -23.74 3.31
CA PHE A 246 -2.12 -24.76 3.56
C PHE A 246 -2.36 -25.36 4.94
N THR A 247 -2.57 -26.68 5.00
CA THR A 247 -2.88 -27.40 6.25
C THR A 247 -1.84 -28.48 6.52
N GLY A 248 -1.79 -29.01 7.74
CA GLY A 248 -0.88 -30.10 8.10
C GLY A 248 0.53 -29.64 8.49
N VAL A 249 0.70 -28.36 8.84
CA VAL A 249 1.98 -27.83 9.34
C VAL A 249 2.10 -28.18 10.82
N ASN A 250 2.39 -29.44 11.12
CA ASN A 250 2.28 -29.97 12.48
C ASN A 250 3.65 -30.14 13.15
N PHE A 251 3.65 -30.09 14.49
CA PHE A 251 4.83 -30.35 15.30
C PHE A 251 4.52 -31.39 16.39
N GLY A 252 5.23 -32.51 16.39
CA GLY A 252 5.07 -33.60 17.37
C GLY A 252 6.04 -33.47 18.53
N ILE A 253 5.57 -33.78 19.74
CA ILE A 253 6.41 -33.96 20.94
C ILE A 253 6.13 -35.29 21.62
N ALA A 254 7.17 -35.95 22.12
CA ALA A 254 7.05 -37.17 22.91
C ALA A 254 7.82 -37.04 24.22
N LYS A 255 7.38 -37.75 25.25
CA LYS A 255 8.14 -37.85 26.50
C LYS A 255 9.49 -38.52 26.22
N ARG A 256 10.59 -37.96 26.73
CA ARG A 256 11.92 -38.57 26.61
C ARG A 256 11.91 -39.95 27.23
N GLU A 257 12.48 -40.92 26.51
CA GLU A 257 12.75 -42.24 27.08
C GLU A 257 13.81 -42.10 28.18
N LYS A 258 13.61 -42.76 29.31
CA LYS A 258 14.64 -42.82 30.35
C LYS A 258 15.70 -43.80 29.91
N GLU A 259 16.95 -43.36 29.85
CA GLU A 259 18.08 -44.30 29.81
C GLU A 259 18.03 -45.13 31.09
N ILE A 260 17.78 -46.43 30.94
CA ILE A 260 17.98 -47.40 32.01
C ILE A 260 19.46 -47.79 31.93
N GLU A 261 20.29 -47.16 32.75
CA GLU A 261 21.64 -47.65 32.99
C GLU A 261 21.53 -48.96 33.78
N PHE A 262 21.96 -50.07 33.18
CA PHE A 262 22.14 -51.32 33.90
C PHE A 262 23.51 -51.26 34.59
N GLU A 263 23.52 -51.04 35.90
CA GLU A 263 24.70 -51.21 36.77
C GLU A 263 25.05 -52.69 36.99
#